data_AF-A0A9E0MK96-F1
#
_entry.id   AF-A0A9E0MK96-F1
#
_cell.length_a   1.000
_cell.length_b   1.000
_cell.length_c   1.000
_cell.angle_alpha   90.00
_cell.angle_beta   90.00
_cell.angle_gamma   90.00
#
_symmetry.space_group_name_H-M   'P 1'
#
loop_
_entity.id
_entity.type
_entity.pdbx_description
1 polymer ?
#
loop_
_entity_poly.entity_id
_entity_poly.type
_entity_poly.pdbx_seq_one_letter_code
_entity_poly.pdbx_strand_id
1 'polypeptide(L)'
;MRTFLLISGLWASACAFEPEALPTPNPPASVRDALASDGAVLTISADPDAGTITARQWRGRWEEGTLAIQLDGGGLGLSVDRHDQLALDGLEVALAPIALPDAVFGQPARLTDLTLALATDGATAMTTWDGPNAAHASLTTTLRLSWSLDTGGRVTPLGPVTLRGLPIDLEVAGDPTRVTAELALHADGRFWSWAGLIELHDLTLAMAAAQAP
;
A
#
# COMPACT_ATOMS: atom_id res chain seq x y z
N MET A 1 28.23 51.20 57.98
CA MET A 1 27.49 50.06 58.57
C MET A 1 26.91 49.24 57.42
N ARG A 2 27.44 48.03 57.20
CA ARG A 2 27.02 47.10 56.13
C ARG A 2 26.32 45.92 56.80
N THR A 3 25.03 45.78 56.56
CA THR A 3 24.19 44.73 57.15
C THR A 3 24.18 43.51 56.22
N PHE A 4 24.71 42.40 56.71
CA PHE A 4 24.58 41.06 56.13
C PHE A 4 23.19 40.50 56.47
N LEU A 5 22.45 40.02 55.48
CA LEU A 5 21.24 39.23 55.66
C LEU A 5 21.49 37.81 55.13
N LEU A 6 21.62 36.88 56.06
CA LEU A 6 21.62 35.43 55.86
C LEU A 6 20.20 34.99 55.49
N ILE A 7 20.02 34.42 54.29
CA ILE A 7 18.79 33.74 53.89
C ILE A 7 18.99 32.26 54.20
N SER A 8 18.38 31.83 55.29
CA SER A 8 18.31 30.43 55.75
C SER A 8 17.45 29.61 54.78
N GLY A 9 18.00 28.49 54.34
CA GLY A 9 17.37 27.56 53.41
C GLY A 9 16.12 26.90 53.99
N LEU A 10 15.02 27.01 53.25
CA LEU A 10 13.83 26.18 53.38
C LEU A 10 14.05 24.91 52.58
N TRP A 11 14.28 23.79 53.28
CA TRP A 11 14.25 22.46 52.70
C TRP A 11 12.79 22.11 52.40
N ALA A 12 12.38 22.27 51.14
CA ALA A 12 11.11 21.74 50.68
C ALA A 12 11.26 20.21 50.57
N SER A 13 10.62 19.49 51.48
CA SER A 13 10.36 18.06 51.33
C SER A 13 9.52 17.86 50.08
N ALA A 14 10.16 17.58 48.96
CA ALA A 14 9.48 17.13 47.75
C ALA A 14 8.77 15.81 48.09
N CYS A 15 7.44 15.84 48.16
CA CYS A 15 6.63 14.64 48.17
C CYS A 15 6.93 13.90 46.86
N ALA A 16 7.70 12.82 46.95
CA ALA A 16 7.87 11.89 45.86
C ALA A 16 6.52 11.18 45.68
N PHE A 17 5.67 11.71 44.80
CA PHE A 17 4.63 10.91 44.20
C PHE A 17 5.34 9.85 43.37
N GLU A 18 5.35 8.62 43.85
CA GLU A 18 5.70 7.46 43.03
C GLU A 18 4.71 7.47 41.85
N PRO A 19 5.19 7.63 40.61
CA PRO A 19 4.30 7.59 39.46
C PRO A 19 3.68 6.19 39.43
N GLU A 20 2.38 6.13 39.72
CA GLU A 20 1.58 4.92 39.60
C GLU A 20 1.77 4.41 38.18
N ALA A 21 2.39 3.23 38.04
CA ALA A 21 2.68 2.66 36.74
C ALA A 21 1.37 2.54 35.96
N LEU A 22 1.30 3.18 34.79
CA LEU A 22 0.14 3.07 33.92
C LEU A 22 -0.13 1.58 33.66
N PRO A 23 -1.40 1.13 33.68
CA PRO A 23 -1.73 -0.24 33.35
C PRO A 23 -1.14 -0.59 32.00
N THR A 24 -0.40 -1.69 31.91
CA THR A 24 0.09 -2.19 30.62
C THR A 24 -1.13 -2.50 29.75
N PRO A 25 -1.19 -1.98 28.51
CA PRO A 25 -2.27 -2.31 27.60
C PRO A 25 -2.34 -3.83 27.43
N ASN A 26 -3.54 -4.38 27.48
CA ASN A 26 -3.74 -5.81 27.24
C ASN A 26 -3.33 -6.11 25.79
N PRO A 27 -2.54 -7.16 25.54
CA PRO A 27 -2.22 -7.55 24.17
C PRO A 27 -3.51 -7.91 23.43
N PRO A 28 -3.55 -7.69 22.10
CA PRO A 28 -4.72 -8.07 21.30
C PRO A 28 -4.98 -9.57 21.41
N ALA A 29 -6.26 -9.96 21.50
CA ALA A 29 -6.67 -11.35 21.63
C ALA A 29 -6.99 -12.00 20.27
N SER A 30 -7.13 -11.20 19.22
CA SER A 30 -7.45 -11.63 17.86
C SER A 30 -6.83 -10.72 16.80
N VAL A 31 -6.87 -11.15 15.52
CA VAL A 31 -6.52 -10.29 14.38
C VAL A 31 -7.42 -9.05 14.34
N ARG A 32 -8.73 -9.24 14.58
CA ARG A 32 -9.68 -8.13 14.64
C ARG A 32 -9.31 -7.10 15.70
N ASP A 33 -8.95 -7.55 16.91
CA ASP A 33 -8.53 -6.66 17.99
C ASP A 33 -7.22 -5.93 17.65
N ALA A 34 -6.25 -6.63 17.06
CA ALA A 34 -4.97 -6.04 16.65
C ALA A 34 -5.17 -4.95 15.59
N LEU A 35 -6.02 -5.20 14.60
CA LEU A 35 -6.35 -4.21 13.57
C LEU A 35 -7.17 -3.03 14.11
N ALA A 36 -7.98 -3.25 15.15
CA ALA A 36 -8.79 -2.19 15.75
C ALA A 36 -8.02 -1.30 16.74
N SER A 37 -6.97 -1.82 17.40
CA SER A 37 -6.19 -1.06 18.38
C SER A 37 -5.15 -0.15 17.72
N ASP A 38 -4.28 -0.75 16.90
CA ASP A 38 -3.08 -0.10 16.39
C ASP A 38 -2.99 -0.15 14.85
N GLY A 39 -3.89 -0.91 14.22
CA GLY A 39 -3.77 -1.28 12.82
C GLY A 39 -2.61 -2.26 12.58
N ALA A 40 -2.36 -2.58 11.33
CA ALA A 40 -1.24 -3.40 10.91
C ALA A 40 -0.52 -2.77 9.72
N VAL A 41 0.81 -2.71 9.81
CA VAL A 41 1.69 -2.37 8.70
C VAL A 41 2.34 -3.67 8.23
N LEU A 42 1.95 -4.13 7.05
CA LEU A 42 2.43 -5.37 6.44
C LEU A 42 3.42 -5.05 5.32
N THR A 43 4.38 -5.95 5.12
CA THR A 43 5.32 -5.89 4.00
C THR A 43 4.82 -6.77 2.87
N ILE A 44 4.73 -6.21 1.67
CA ILE A 44 4.38 -6.94 0.44
C ILE A 44 5.65 -7.60 -0.09
N SER A 45 5.58 -8.90 -0.34
CA SER A 45 6.72 -9.68 -0.86
C SER A 45 6.93 -9.43 -2.35
N ALA A 46 8.18 -9.54 -2.81
CA ALA A 46 8.47 -9.61 -4.24
C ALA A 46 7.86 -10.89 -4.84
N ASP A 47 7.34 -10.77 -6.05
CA ASP A 47 6.67 -11.87 -6.76
C ASP A 47 6.89 -11.72 -8.28
N PRO A 48 7.64 -12.64 -8.92
CA PRO A 48 7.93 -12.59 -10.34
C PRO A 48 6.71 -12.85 -11.24
N ASP A 49 5.60 -13.38 -10.68
CA ASP A 49 4.41 -13.83 -11.41
C ASP A 49 3.12 -13.18 -10.85
N ALA A 50 3.24 -11.97 -10.29
CA ALA A 50 2.16 -11.30 -9.58
C ALA A 50 0.93 -10.98 -10.45
N GLY A 51 1.09 -10.86 -11.77
CA GLY A 51 -0.05 -10.53 -12.60
C GLY A 51 0.24 -10.24 -14.06
N THR A 52 -0.75 -9.67 -14.73
CA THR A 52 -0.70 -9.33 -16.15
C THR A 52 -1.46 -8.05 -16.46
N ILE A 53 -1.09 -7.41 -17.56
CA ILE A 53 -1.76 -6.25 -18.14
C ILE A 53 -1.75 -6.34 -19.66
N THR A 54 -2.85 -5.98 -20.28
CA THR A 54 -2.95 -5.91 -21.75
C THR A 54 -2.65 -4.49 -22.22
N ALA A 55 -1.66 -4.33 -23.08
CA ALA A 55 -1.33 -3.07 -23.74
C ALA A 55 -1.78 -3.10 -25.20
N ARG A 56 -2.44 -2.02 -25.64
CA ARG A 56 -2.85 -1.82 -27.02
C ARG A 56 -2.20 -0.58 -27.62
N GLN A 57 -1.74 -0.67 -28.85
CA GLN A 57 -1.15 0.44 -29.60
C GLN A 57 -1.88 0.63 -30.94
N TRP A 58 -2.15 1.88 -31.31
CA TRP A 58 -2.68 2.23 -32.62
C TRP A 58 -1.54 2.45 -33.63
N ARG A 59 -1.55 1.66 -34.72
CA ARG A 59 -0.65 1.81 -35.89
C ARG A 59 -1.44 1.73 -37.20
N GLY A 60 -2.53 2.49 -37.30
CA GLY A 60 -3.52 2.36 -38.38
C GLY A 60 -4.52 1.21 -38.18
N ARG A 61 -4.22 0.33 -37.22
CA ARG A 61 -5.11 -0.63 -36.56
C ARG A 61 -4.65 -0.79 -35.11
N TRP A 62 -5.51 -1.33 -34.26
CA TRP A 62 -5.10 -1.73 -32.91
C TRP A 62 -4.25 -2.99 -32.98
N GLU A 63 -3.08 -2.94 -32.36
CA GLU A 63 -2.21 -4.07 -32.07
C GLU A 63 -2.17 -4.26 -30.56
N GLU A 64 -2.14 -5.50 -30.10
CA GLU A 64 -2.31 -5.85 -28.69
C GLU A 64 -1.19 -6.81 -28.24
N GLY A 65 -0.78 -6.68 -26.98
CA GLY A 65 0.10 -7.62 -26.32
C GLY A 65 -0.14 -7.64 -24.81
N THR A 66 -0.01 -8.82 -24.21
CA THR A 66 -0.07 -9.01 -22.77
C THR A 66 1.34 -8.94 -22.18
N LEU A 67 1.49 -8.17 -21.11
CA LEU A 67 2.73 -7.99 -20.37
C LEU A 67 2.55 -8.62 -18.98
N ALA A 68 3.55 -9.39 -18.54
CA ALA A 68 3.60 -9.87 -17.17
C ALA A 68 4.00 -8.71 -16.24
N ILE A 69 3.40 -8.67 -15.05
CA ILE A 69 3.73 -7.74 -13.97
C ILE A 69 4.48 -8.53 -12.90
N GLN A 70 5.60 -7.98 -12.47
CA GLN A 70 6.38 -8.51 -11.35
C GLN A 70 6.42 -7.46 -10.24
N LEU A 71 6.37 -7.92 -8.99
CA LEU A 71 6.50 -7.09 -7.82
C LEU A 71 7.93 -7.14 -7.29
N ASP A 72 8.46 -5.97 -6.96
CA ASP A 72 9.74 -5.84 -6.23
C ASP A 72 9.51 -5.71 -4.72
N GLY A 73 8.25 -5.54 -4.29
CA GLY A 73 7.82 -5.46 -2.90
C GLY A 73 6.96 -4.23 -2.63
N GLY A 74 6.70 -3.94 -1.36
CA GLY A 74 5.87 -2.80 -0.98
C GLY A 74 5.43 -2.81 0.48
N GLY A 75 4.49 -1.91 0.79
CA GLY A 75 3.87 -1.77 2.09
C GLY A 75 2.34 -1.73 1.99
N LEU A 76 1.69 -2.30 2.99
CA LEU A 76 0.25 -2.30 3.15
C LEU A 76 -0.11 -1.85 4.57
N GLY A 77 -0.97 -0.85 4.71
CA GLY A 77 -1.55 -0.41 5.98
C GLY A 77 -3.01 -0.83 6.05
N LEU A 78 -3.37 -1.56 7.09
CA LEU A 78 -4.75 -1.99 7.36
C LEU A 78 -5.19 -1.59 8.77
N SER A 79 -6.45 -1.26 8.95
CA SER A 79 -7.07 -1.11 10.27
C SER A 79 -8.53 -1.51 10.25
N VAL A 80 -9.14 -1.64 11.43
CA VAL A 80 -10.57 -1.85 11.59
C VAL A 80 -11.18 -0.65 12.30
N ASP A 81 -12.20 -0.07 11.69
CA ASP A 81 -12.89 1.07 12.26
C ASP A 81 -13.84 0.66 13.39
N ARG A 82 -14.44 1.66 14.06
CA ARG A 82 -15.40 1.44 15.16
C ARG A 82 -16.70 0.72 14.76
N HIS A 83 -16.97 0.54 13.47
CA HIS A 83 -18.12 -0.17 12.93
C HIS A 83 -17.73 -1.54 12.35
N ASP A 84 -16.54 -2.03 12.71
CA ASP A 84 -15.98 -3.30 12.23
C ASP A 84 -15.74 -3.36 10.73
N GLN A 85 -15.52 -2.20 10.10
CA GLN A 85 -15.15 -2.09 8.70
C GLN A 85 -13.64 -2.08 8.54
N LEU A 86 -13.15 -2.92 7.64
CA LEU A 86 -11.75 -2.96 7.25
C LEU A 86 -11.44 -1.72 6.41
N ALA A 87 -10.41 -1.01 6.83
CA ALA A 87 -9.84 0.14 6.15
C ALA A 87 -8.50 -0.25 5.54
N LEU A 88 -8.33 0.09 4.27
CA LEU A 88 -7.05 0.12 3.59
C LEU A 88 -6.48 1.53 3.78
N ASP A 89 -5.61 1.71 4.77
CA ASP A 89 -5.04 3.01 5.15
C ASP A 89 -3.85 3.41 4.28
N GLY A 90 -3.13 2.40 3.77
CA GLY A 90 -1.95 2.59 2.94
C GLY A 90 -1.76 1.44 1.96
N LEU A 91 -1.38 1.75 0.74
CA LEU A 91 -0.87 0.80 -0.23
C LEU A 91 0.24 1.50 -1.00
N GLU A 92 1.41 0.89 -1.03
CA GLU A 92 2.52 1.29 -1.90
C GLU A 92 3.20 0.02 -2.42
N VAL A 93 3.30 -0.10 -3.73
CA VAL A 93 3.77 -1.30 -4.41
C VAL A 93 4.77 -0.90 -5.47
N ALA A 94 5.98 -1.42 -5.38
CA ALA A 94 7.01 -1.29 -6.42
C ALA A 94 6.87 -2.44 -7.43
N LEU A 95 6.84 -2.09 -8.71
CA LEU A 95 6.82 -3.06 -9.81
C LEU A 95 8.20 -3.13 -10.47
N ALA A 96 8.58 -4.32 -10.91
CA ALA A 96 9.82 -4.49 -11.67
C ALA A 96 9.75 -3.76 -13.02
N PRO A 97 10.91 -3.41 -13.60
CA PRO A 97 10.96 -2.76 -14.90
C PRO A 97 10.28 -3.57 -16.00
N ILE A 98 9.45 -2.90 -16.82
CA ILE A 98 8.74 -3.53 -17.94
C ILE A 98 9.44 -3.18 -19.24
N ALA A 99 9.98 -4.18 -19.93
CA ALA A 99 10.59 -4.00 -21.24
C ALA A 99 9.53 -3.62 -22.28
N LEU A 100 9.83 -2.58 -23.07
CA LEU A 100 9.00 -2.18 -24.20
C LEU A 100 9.59 -2.77 -25.49
N PRO A 101 8.76 -3.21 -26.45
CA PRO A 101 9.26 -3.78 -27.69
C PRO A 101 10.12 -2.78 -28.49
N ASP A 102 11.32 -3.20 -28.89
CA ASP A 102 12.28 -2.37 -29.66
C ASP A 102 11.67 -1.82 -30.96
N ALA A 103 10.72 -2.55 -31.56
CA ALA A 103 9.98 -2.13 -32.76
C ALA A 103 9.13 -0.85 -32.57
N VAL A 104 9.00 -0.37 -31.33
CA VAL A 104 8.31 0.89 -31.00
C VAL A 104 9.31 2.07 -30.94
N PHE A 105 10.47 1.88 -30.33
CA PHE A 105 11.39 2.98 -30.01
C PHE A 105 12.66 3.00 -30.90
N GLY A 106 12.89 1.95 -31.69
CA GLY A 106 14.11 1.78 -32.50
C GLY A 106 15.37 1.49 -31.67
N GLN A 107 15.21 1.30 -30.37
CA GLN A 107 16.26 1.02 -29.39
C GLN A 107 15.62 0.37 -28.13
N PRO A 108 16.42 -0.30 -27.28
CA PRO A 108 15.93 -0.84 -26.02
C PRO A 108 15.32 0.25 -25.15
N ALA A 109 14.06 0.06 -24.80
CA ALA A 109 13.29 0.94 -23.93
C ALA A 109 12.58 0.12 -22.84
N ARG A 110 12.40 0.72 -21.66
CA ARG A 110 11.69 0.09 -20.55
C ARG A 110 11.00 1.14 -19.70
N LEU A 111 9.91 0.72 -19.07
CA LEU A 111 9.29 1.47 -17.99
C LEU A 111 10.02 1.12 -16.69
N THR A 112 10.43 2.14 -15.93
CA THR A 112 11.17 2.01 -14.67
C THR A 112 10.50 2.83 -13.58
N ASP A 113 10.97 2.69 -12.34
CA ASP A 113 10.47 3.44 -11.18
C ASP A 113 8.94 3.35 -11.05
N LEU A 114 8.42 2.16 -11.35
CA LEU A 114 6.99 1.87 -11.37
C LEU A 114 6.51 1.71 -9.94
N THR A 115 5.68 2.64 -9.47
CA THR A 115 5.11 2.60 -8.13
C THR A 115 3.61 2.83 -8.18
N LEU A 116 2.84 1.87 -7.67
CA LEU A 116 1.41 2.01 -7.43
C LEU A 116 1.20 2.39 -5.97
N ALA A 117 0.53 3.51 -5.73
CA ALA A 117 0.18 3.95 -4.39
C ALA A 117 -1.29 4.36 -4.28
N LEU A 118 -1.87 4.34 -3.08
CA LEU A 118 -3.16 5.00 -2.84
C LEU A 118 -3.08 6.47 -3.25
N ALA A 119 -4.06 6.94 -4.03
CA ALA A 119 -4.14 8.33 -4.47
C ALA A 119 -4.87 9.22 -3.46
N THR A 120 -5.68 8.64 -2.58
CA THR A 120 -6.51 9.31 -1.57
C THR A 120 -6.26 8.75 -0.18
N ASP A 121 -6.76 9.43 0.83
CA ASP A 121 -6.68 9.03 2.24
C ASP A 121 -7.56 7.79 2.49
N GLY A 122 -7.01 6.63 2.18
CA GLY A 122 -7.59 5.32 2.46
C GLY A 122 -8.84 4.94 1.67
N ALA A 123 -9.29 3.71 1.87
CA ALA A 123 -10.57 3.18 1.42
C ALA A 123 -11.16 2.24 2.46
N THR A 124 -12.46 2.37 2.77
CA THR A 124 -13.15 1.49 3.72
C THR A 124 -14.20 0.65 3.00
N ALA A 125 -14.41 -0.57 3.49
CA ALA A 125 -15.45 -1.46 2.97
C ALA A 125 -16.13 -2.24 4.09
N MET A 126 -17.36 -2.68 3.83
CA MET A 126 -18.03 -3.63 4.70
C MET A 126 -17.23 -4.93 4.74
N THR A 127 -17.00 -5.44 5.94
CA THR A 127 -16.19 -6.63 6.15
C THR A 127 -17.04 -7.79 6.62
N THR A 128 -16.83 -8.93 5.98
CA THR A 128 -17.39 -10.19 6.46
C THR A 128 -16.31 -10.92 7.23
N TRP A 129 -16.54 -11.09 8.53
CA TRP A 129 -15.64 -11.80 9.43
C TRP A 129 -15.97 -13.28 9.47
N ASP A 130 -14.97 -14.14 9.29
CA ASP A 130 -15.03 -15.57 9.59
C ASP A 130 -14.32 -15.84 10.93
N GLY A 131 -15.09 -15.67 12.01
CA GLY A 131 -14.54 -15.66 13.36
C GLY A 131 -13.69 -14.40 13.65
N PRO A 132 -12.86 -14.44 14.72
CA PRO A 132 -12.12 -13.26 15.16
C PRO A 132 -10.78 -13.05 14.41
N ASN A 133 -10.34 -14.04 13.63
CA ASN A 133 -8.99 -14.10 13.06
C ASN A 133 -8.94 -14.08 11.53
N ALA A 134 -10.09 -14.05 10.84
CA ALA A 134 -10.15 -14.00 9.40
C ALA A 134 -11.28 -13.08 8.91
N ALA A 135 -11.03 -12.37 7.83
CA ALA A 135 -11.96 -11.43 7.23
C ALA A 135 -11.77 -11.33 5.72
N HIS A 136 -12.84 -10.99 5.01
CA HIS A 136 -12.79 -10.59 3.62
C HIS A 136 -13.55 -9.27 3.41
N ALA A 137 -13.04 -8.44 2.50
CA ALA A 137 -13.67 -7.19 2.09
C ALA A 137 -13.37 -6.91 0.61
N SER A 138 -14.36 -6.37 -0.10
CA SER A 138 -14.16 -5.82 -1.45
C SER A 138 -14.29 -4.31 -1.39
N LEU A 139 -13.24 -3.60 -1.76
CA LEU A 139 -13.17 -2.15 -1.74
C LEU A 139 -12.95 -1.60 -3.16
N THR A 140 -13.39 -0.37 -3.40
CA THR A 140 -13.08 0.35 -4.64
C THR A 140 -12.17 1.51 -4.31
N THR A 141 -11.00 1.56 -4.93
CA THR A 141 -9.98 2.56 -4.64
C THR A 141 -9.59 3.40 -5.85
N THR A 142 -8.83 4.46 -5.60
CA THR A 142 -8.10 5.20 -6.62
C THR A 142 -6.61 5.03 -6.37
N LEU A 143 -5.89 4.50 -7.35
CA LEU A 143 -4.44 4.33 -7.30
C LEU A 143 -3.74 5.40 -8.14
N ARG A 144 -2.53 5.75 -7.75
CA ARG A 144 -1.61 6.58 -8.51
C ARG A 144 -0.44 5.73 -8.96
N LEU A 145 -0.24 5.65 -10.27
CA LEU A 145 0.95 5.06 -10.89
C LEU A 145 1.98 6.15 -11.16
N SER A 146 3.11 6.08 -10.47
CA SER A 146 4.33 6.83 -10.79
C SER A 146 5.24 5.93 -11.62
N TRP A 147 5.95 6.52 -12.60
CA TRP A 147 6.73 5.76 -13.57
C TRP A 147 7.68 6.67 -14.36
N SER A 148 8.73 6.06 -14.88
CA SER A 148 9.72 6.67 -15.75
C SER A 148 9.88 5.85 -17.03
N LEU A 149 10.36 6.48 -18.09
CA LEU A 149 10.80 5.83 -19.31
C LEU A 149 12.32 5.86 -19.38
N ASP A 150 12.96 4.70 -19.39
CA ASP A 150 14.38 4.56 -19.74
C ASP A 150 14.51 4.20 -21.21
N THR A 151 15.16 5.07 -21.99
CA THR A 151 15.55 4.81 -23.39
C THR A 151 17.06 4.88 -23.51
N GLY A 152 17.71 3.75 -23.77
CA GLY A 152 19.16 3.72 -23.97
C GLY A 152 19.98 4.28 -22.79
N GLY A 153 19.50 4.11 -21.54
CA GLY A 153 20.16 4.59 -20.32
C GLY A 153 19.76 6.00 -19.89
N ARG A 154 18.90 6.68 -20.65
CA ARG A 154 18.34 7.98 -20.27
C ARG A 154 16.97 7.76 -19.64
N VAL A 155 16.89 8.00 -18.33
CA VAL A 155 15.63 7.96 -17.56
C VAL A 155 14.91 9.30 -17.68
N THR A 156 13.65 9.27 -18.14
CA THR A 156 12.77 10.42 -18.24
C THR A 156 11.52 10.18 -17.39
N PRO A 157 11.30 10.95 -16.31
CA PRO A 157 10.11 10.78 -15.49
C PRO A 157 8.87 11.13 -16.30
N LEU A 158 7.84 10.30 -16.18
CA LEU A 158 6.55 10.54 -16.80
C LEU A 158 5.56 11.11 -15.79
N GLY A 159 4.54 11.81 -16.29
CA GLY A 159 3.48 12.32 -15.42
C GLY A 159 2.76 11.16 -14.73
N PRO A 160 2.48 11.27 -13.42
CA PRO A 160 1.77 10.22 -12.71
C PRO A 160 0.37 10.04 -13.30
N VAL A 161 -0.09 8.80 -13.30
CA VAL A 161 -1.41 8.43 -13.80
C VAL A 161 -2.31 8.09 -12.62
N THR A 162 -3.54 8.60 -12.63
CA THR A 162 -4.55 8.24 -11.64
C THR A 162 -5.49 7.19 -12.21
N LEU A 163 -5.51 6.02 -11.60
CA LEU A 163 -6.38 4.89 -11.92
C LEU A 163 -7.56 4.90 -10.95
N ARG A 164 -8.76 5.21 -11.44
CA ARG A 164 -9.95 5.42 -10.60
C ARG A 164 -10.85 4.20 -10.64
N GLY A 165 -11.51 3.93 -9.52
CA GLY A 165 -12.58 2.92 -9.48
C GLY A 165 -12.05 1.49 -9.60
N LEU A 166 -10.83 1.24 -9.11
CA LEU A 166 -10.23 -0.09 -9.16
C LEU A 166 -10.80 -0.94 -8.02
N PRO A 167 -11.48 -2.06 -8.32
CA PRO A 167 -11.88 -2.99 -7.28
C PRO A 167 -10.65 -3.74 -6.77
N ILE A 168 -10.58 -3.87 -5.45
CA ILE A 168 -9.59 -4.66 -4.74
C ILE A 168 -10.37 -5.60 -3.81
N ASP A 169 -10.11 -6.89 -3.95
CA ASP A 169 -10.51 -7.90 -3.00
C ASP A 169 -9.37 -8.08 -2.00
N LEU A 170 -9.71 -8.02 -0.71
CA LEU A 170 -8.78 -8.08 0.40
C LEU A 170 -9.21 -9.20 1.34
N GLU A 171 -8.31 -10.16 1.54
CA GLU A 171 -8.44 -11.22 2.53
C GLU A 171 -7.42 -11.00 3.63
N VAL A 172 -7.83 -11.12 4.88
CA VAL A 172 -6.96 -10.97 6.04
C VAL A 172 -7.11 -12.20 6.93
N ALA A 173 -5.98 -12.71 7.41
CA ALA A 173 -5.93 -13.88 8.27
C ALA A 173 -4.76 -13.80 9.27
N GLY A 174 -4.68 -14.78 10.17
CA GLY A 174 -3.51 -15.01 11.03
C GLY A 174 -3.85 -15.14 12.50
N ASP A 175 -3.02 -14.54 13.34
CA ASP A 175 -3.18 -14.48 14.79
C ASP A 175 -2.87 -13.07 15.32
N PRO A 176 -3.10 -12.76 16.61
CA PRO A 176 -2.96 -11.41 17.14
C PRO A 176 -1.53 -10.85 17.06
N THR A 177 -0.54 -11.71 16.86
CA THR A 177 0.89 -11.33 16.76
C THR A 177 1.42 -11.37 15.33
N ARG A 178 0.68 -12.00 14.41
CA ARG A 178 1.08 -12.16 13.01
C ARG A 178 -0.13 -12.06 12.09
N VAL A 179 -0.34 -10.86 11.57
CA VAL A 179 -1.36 -10.60 10.55
C VAL A 179 -0.79 -10.85 9.15
N THR A 180 -1.56 -11.52 8.30
CA THR A 180 -1.28 -11.71 6.88
C THR A 180 -2.45 -11.19 6.05
N ALA A 181 -2.16 -10.67 4.86
CA ALA A 181 -3.18 -10.24 3.93
C ALA A 181 -2.87 -10.66 2.50
N GLU A 182 -3.91 -11.00 1.75
CA GLU A 182 -3.87 -11.20 0.32
C GLU A 182 -4.72 -10.13 -0.34
N LEU A 183 -4.18 -9.51 -1.38
CA LEU A 183 -4.90 -8.51 -2.18
C LEU A 183 -4.95 -8.97 -3.62
N ALA A 184 -6.13 -8.89 -4.21
CA ALA A 184 -6.32 -9.12 -5.63
C ALA A 184 -6.96 -7.89 -6.27
N LEU A 185 -6.31 -7.33 -7.27
CA LEU A 185 -6.76 -6.18 -8.04
C LEU A 185 -7.10 -6.65 -9.45
N HIS A 186 -8.31 -6.34 -9.87
CA HIS A 186 -8.81 -6.70 -11.19
C HIS A 186 -9.44 -5.49 -11.87
N ALA A 187 -9.07 -5.19 -13.11
CA ALA A 187 -9.71 -4.13 -13.87
C ALA A 187 -9.95 -4.58 -15.31
N ASP A 188 -11.20 -4.93 -15.60
CA ASP A 188 -11.63 -5.38 -16.92
C ASP A 188 -11.80 -4.21 -17.89
N GLY A 189 -11.37 -4.42 -19.13
CA GLY A 189 -11.43 -3.42 -20.19
C GLY A 189 -10.50 -2.24 -19.94
N ARG A 190 -10.78 -1.12 -20.63
CA ARG A 190 -9.86 0.02 -20.66
C ARG A 190 -9.90 0.82 -19.37
N PHE A 191 -8.78 0.86 -18.65
CA PHE A 191 -8.62 1.71 -17.47
C PHE A 191 -7.69 2.90 -17.70
N TRP A 192 -6.93 2.93 -18.80
CA TRP A 192 -6.10 4.07 -19.17
C TRP A 192 -5.92 4.23 -20.68
N SER A 193 -5.72 5.47 -21.13
CA SER A 193 -5.34 5.78 -22.51
C SER A 193 -4.45 7.02 -22.59
N TRP A 194 -3.53 7.03 -23.55
CA TRP A 194 -2.74 8.20 -23.91
C TRP A 194 -2.98 8.58 -25.37
N ALA A 195 -3.53 9.78 -25.55
CA ALA A 195 -3.78 10.41 -26.85
C ALA A 195 -4.57 9.55 -27.86
N GLY A 196 -5.29 8.51 -27.41
CA GLY A 196 -5.94 7.54 -28.29
C GLY A 196 -4.97 6.66 -29.09
N LEU A 197 -3.68 6.68 -28.75
CA LEU A 197 -2.63 5.91 -29.43
C LEU A 197 -2.19 4.69 -28.63
N ILE A 198 -2.30 4.76 -27.30
CA ILE A 198 -1.96 3.67 -26.41
C ILE A 198 -3.11 3.49 -25.42
N GLU A 199 -3.46 2.25 -25.12
CA GLU A 199 -4.43 1.90 -24.10
C GLU A 199 -3.90 0.78 -23.21
N LEU A 200 -4.28 0.80 -21.94
CA LEU A 200 -4.07 -0.31 -21.01
C LEU A 200 -5.43 -0.90 -20.65
N HIS A 201 -5.51 -2.22 -20.73
CA HIS A 201 -6.70 -3.03 -20.53
C HIS A 201 -6.39 -4.20 -19.61
N ASP A 202 -7.44 -4.78 -19.02
CA ASP A 202 -7.44 -6.10 -18.41
C ASP A 202 -6.27 -6.30 -17.44
N LEU A 203 -6.23 -5.47 -16.39
CA LEU A 203 -5.23 -5.58 -15.33
C LEU A 203 -5.66 -6.67 -14.35
N THR A 204 -4.74 -7.57 -14.05
CA THR A 204 -4.85 -8.54 -12.95
C THR A 204 -3.57 -8.46 -12.14
N LEU A 205 -3.68 -8.33 -10.82
CA LEU A 205 -2.54 -8.28 -9.91
C LEU A 205 -2.92 -8.94 -8.58
N ALA A 206 -2.14 -9.92 -8.15
CA ALA A 206 -2.24 -10.55 -6.85
C ALA A 206 -1.01 -10.18 -6.00
N MET A 207 -1.22 -9.95 -4.71
CA MET A 207 -0.19 -9.52 -3.77
C MET A 207 -0.38 -10.23 -2.44
N ALA A 208 0.72 -10.72 -1.88
CA ALA A 208 0.73 -11.26 -0.52
C ALA A 208 1.55 -10.35 0.40
N ALA A 209 0.97 -10.03 1.56
CA ALA A 209 1.58 -9.19 2.57
C ALA A 209 1.58 -9.88 3.94
N ALA A 210 2.62 -9.67 4.73
CA ALA A 210 2.71 -10.20 6.09
C ALA A 210 3.37 -9.19 7.03
N GLN A 211 2.97 -9.24 8.30
CA GLN A 211 3.64 -8.49 9.35
C GLN A 211 5.07 -9.02 9.51
N ALA A 212 6.04 -8.11 9.64
CA ALA A 212 7.41 -8.49 9.93
C ALA A 212 7.48 -9.26 11.27
N PRO A 213 8.35 -10.28 11.38
CA PRO A 213 8.50 -11.06 12.60
C PRO A 213 9.09 -10.27 13.77
#